data_AF-A0A954J983-F1
#
_entry.id   AF-A0A954J983-F1
#
_cell.length_a   1.000
_cell.length_b   1.000
_cell.length_c   1.000
_cell.angle_alpha   90.00
_cell.angle_beta   90.00
_cell.angle_gamma   90.00
#
_symmetry.space_group_name_H-M   'P 1'
#
loop_
_entity.id
_entity.type
_entity.pdbx_description
1 polymer ?
#
loop_
_entity_poly.entity_id
_entity_poly.type
_entity_poly.pdbx_seq_one_letter_code
_entity_poly.pdbx_strand_id
1 'polypeptide(L)' 'MRFVRYNGQVAIIARNGQELCADYPESDLSDHLGLWFGEVNANGQPIVYTIPTEYVEEGETISPEYRH' A
#
# COMPACT_ATOMS: atom_id res chain seq x y z
N MET A 1 -0.52 9.38 5.86
CA MET A 1 -0.75 8.43 4.76
C MET A 1 0.41 8.54 3.80
N ARG A 2 1.08 7.44 3.47
CA ARG A 2 2.21 7.43 2.53
C ARG A 2 1.72 6.91 1.18
N PHE A 3 1.98 7.68 0.13
CA PHE A 3 1.69 7.29 -1.25
C PHE A 3 2.92 6.63 -1.85
N VAL A 4 2.69 5.62 -2.67
CA VAL A 4 3.73 4.90 -3.40
C VAL A 4 3.32 4.70 -4.84
N ARG A 5 4.30 4.46 -5.71
CA ARG A 5 4.08 4.01 -7.08
C ARG A 5 4.39 2.52 -7.19
N TYR A 6 3.50 1.81 -7.85
CA TYR A 6 3.68 0.41 -8.23
C TYR A 6 3.12 0.21 -9.64
N ASN A 7 3.94 -0.31 -10.55
CA ASN A 7 3.55 -0.62 -11.93
C ASN A 7 2.81 0.54 -12.65
N GLY A 8 3.29 1.78 -12.46
CA GLY A 8 2.69 2.98 -13.07
C GLY A 8 1.39 3.49 -12.40
N GLN A 9 0.92 2.84 -11.33
CA GLN A 9 -0.24 3.27 -10.55
C GLN A 9 0.18 3.84 -9.19
N VAL A 10 -0.66 4.70 -8.62
CA VAL A 10 -0.49 5.24 -7.27
C VAL A 10 -1.30 4.41 -6.29
N ALA A 11 -0.68 4.02 -5.18
CA ALA A 11 -1.34 3.34 -4.07
C ALA A 11 -1.02 4.06 -2.75
N ILE A 12 -1.76 3.70 -1.70
CA ILE A 12 -1.35 4.00 -0.33
C ILE A 12 -0.81 2.74 0.34
N ILE A 13 0.13 2.92 1.26
CA ILE A 13 0.52 1.86 2.19
C ILE A 13 -0.58 1.75 3.26
N ALA A 14 -1.33 0.65 3.23
CA ALA A 14 -2.41 0.33 4.17
C ALA A 14 -1.97 -0.61 5.30
N ARG A 15 -0.97 -1.46 5.04
CA ARG A 15 -0.37 -2.40 5.99
C ARG A 15 1.14 -2.46 5.79
N ASN A 16 1.90 -2.58 6.87
CA ASN A 16 3.32 -2.95 6.82
C ASN A 16 3.51 -4.48 6.97
N GLY A 17 4.72 -4.97 6.72
CA GLY A 17 5.01 -6.41 6.78
C GLY A 17 4.71 -7.08 8.12
N GLN A 18 4.87 -6.39 9.26
CA GLN A 18 4.53 -6.95 10.57
C GLN A 18 3.02 -7.14 10.73
N GLU A 19 2.23 -6.17 10.28
CA GLU A 19 0.76 -6.27 10.30
C GLU A 19 0.28 -7.38 9.36
N LEU A 20 0.92 -7.54 8.19
CA LEU A 20 0.64 -8.62 7.27
C LEU A 20 0.97 -10.00 7.86
N CYS A 21 2.10 -10.15 8.54
CA CYS A 21 2.44 -11.40 9.24
C CYS A 21 1.46 -11.70 10.38
N ALA A 22 0.88 -10.69 11.03
CA ALA A 22 -0.16 -10.91 12.05
C ALA A 22 -1.47 -11.47 11.44
N ASP A 23 -1.83 -10.98 10.25
CA ASP A 23 -3.01 -11.45 9.49
C ASP A 23 -2.74 -12.83 8.84
N TYR A 24 -1.48 -13.14 8.49
CA TYR A 24 -1.04 -14.36 7.81
C TYR A 24 0.19 -14.99 8.50
N PRO A 25 0.05 -15.60 9.68
CA PRO A 25 1.18 -16.02 10.53
C PRO A 25 2.08 -17.11 9.94
N GLU A 26 1.61 -17.84 8.93
CA GLU A 26 2.41 -18.87 8.23
C GLU A 26 3.18 -18.33 7.02
N SER A 27 3.01 -17.05 6.67
CA SER A 27 3.68 -16.41 5.54
C SER A 27 4.80 -15.49 6.03
N ASP A 28 5.97 -15.56 5.40
CA ASP A 28 7.02 -14.55 5.60
C ASP A 28 6.72 -13.35 4.71
N LEU A 29 6.06 -12.35 5.30
CA LEU A 29 5.67 -11.10 4.65
C LEU A 29 6.41 -9.90 5.26
N SER A 30 7.51 -10.15 5.97
CA SER A 30 8.25 -9.12 6.71
C SER A 30 8.82 -8.02 5.81
N ASP A 31 9.11 -8.36 4.55
CA ASP A 31 9.60 -7.49 3.49
C ASP A 31 8.50 -7.06 2.49
N HIS A 32 7.22 -7.24 2.83
CA HIS A 32 6.09 -6.84 1.98
C HIS A 32 5.36 -5.60 2.51
N LEU A 33 4.65 -4.93 1.61
CA LEU A 33 3.72 -3.85 1.89
C LEU A 33 2.32 -4.24 1.40
N GLY A 34 1.30 -3.92 2.21
CA GLY A 34 -0.09 -4.01 1.80
C GLY A 34 -0.51 -2.70 1.13
N LEU A 35 -0.72 -2.73 -0.18
CA LEU A 35 -1.07 -1.57 -0.98
C LEU A 35 -2.58 -1.51 -1.27
N TRP A 36 -3.17 -0.33 -1.10
CA TRP A 36 -4.55 -0.05 -1.49
C TRP A 36 -4.61 0.95 -2.63
N PHE A 37 -5.29 0.58 -3.71
CA PHE A 37 -5.43 1.38 -4.94
C PHE A 37 -6.78 2.12 -5.04
N GLY A 38 -7.53 2.23 -3.93
CA GLY A 38 -8.85 2.84 -3.91
C GLY A 38 -10.03 1.89 -4.15
N GLU A 39 -9.76 0.59 -4.30
CA GLU A 39 -10.78 -0.43 -4.56
C GLU A 39 -11.39 -1.00 -3.27
N VAL A 40 -12.70 -1.28 -3.27
CA VAL A 40 -13.38 -1.91 -2.13
C VAL A 40 -14.15 -3.16 -2.55
N ASN A 41 -14.28 -4.13 -1.65
CA ASN A 41 -15.09 -5.31 -1.86
C ASN A 41 -16.61 -5.00 -1.70
N ALA A 42 -17.46 -6.01 -1.90
CA ALA A 42 -18.92 -5.85 -1.79
C ALA A 42 -19.42 -5.38 -0.41
N ASN A 43 -18.60 -5.52 0.64
CA ASN A 43 -18.90 -5.06 2.00
C ASN A 43 -18.32 -3.67 2.30
N GLY A 44 -17.73 -2.99 1.31
CA GLY A 44 -17.10 -1.68 1.47
C GLY A 44 -15.72 -1.72 2.16
N GLN A 45 -15.11 -2.89 2.30
CA GLN A 45 -13.78 -3.02 2.89
C GLN A 45 -12.69 -2.83 1.81
N PRO A 46 -11.57 -2.17 2.12
CA PRO A 46 -10.49 -1.97 1.15
C PRO A 46 -9.89 -3.30 0.69
N ILE A 47 -9.67 -3.43 -0.60
CA ILE A 47 -8.94 -4.56 -1.18
C ILE A 47 -7.44 -4.22 -1.10
N VAL A 48 -6.71 -4.94 -0.25
CA VAL A 48 -5.28 -4.72 -0.02
C VAL A 48 -4.48 -5.79 -0.74
N TYR A 49 -3.51 -5.36 -1.55
CA TYR A 49 -2.61 -6.24 -2.29
C TYR A 49 -1.27 -6.32 -1.59
N THR A 50 -0.78 -7.54 -1.36
CA THR A 50 0.52 -7.79 -0.74
C THR A 50 1.62 -7.76 -1.79
N ILE A 51 2.52 -6.77 -1.71
CA ILE A 51 3.56 -6.51 -2.72
C ILE A 51 4.94 -6.50 -2.05
N PRO A 52 5.97 -7.18 -2.59
CA PRO A 52 7.34 -7.06 -2.11
C PRO A 52 7.83 -5.61 -2.12
N THR A 53 8.48 -5.18 -1.05
CA THR A 53 8.93 -3.78 -0.89
C THR A 53 9.87 -3.34 -2.02
N GLU A 54 10.68 -4.27 -2.54
CA GLU A 54 11.62 -4.01 -3.65
C GLU A 54 10.95 -3.56 -4.95
N TYR A 55 9.66 -3.83 -5.14
CA TYR A 55 8.91 -3.39 -6.32
C TYR A 55 8.15 -2.09 -6.12
N VAL A 56 8.23 -1.49 -4.92
CA VAL A 56 7.50 -0.29 -4.56
C VAL A 56 8.42 0.91 -4.64
N GLU A 57 8.08 1.86 -5.50
CA GLU A 57 8.77 3.14 -5.60
C GLU A 57 8.13 4.10 -4.60
N GLU A 58 8.88 4.58 -3.60
CA GLU A 58 8.43 5.70 -2.78
C GLU A 58 8.30 6.94 -3.67
N GLY A 59 7.05 7.33 -3.96
CA GLY A 59 6.81 8.58 -4.68
C GLY A 59 7.14 9.75 -3.78
N GLU A 60 7.85 10.76 -4.31
CA GLU A 60 7.96 12.04 -3.60
C GLU A 60 6.55 12.58 -3.35
N THR A 61 6.25 12.87 -2.08
CA THR A 61 5.01 13.55 -1.73
C THR A 61 5.13 15.01 -2.15
N ILE A 62 4.64 15.33 -3.34
CA ILE A 62 4.49 16.72 -3.78
C ILE A 62 3.27 17.26 -3.03
N SER A 63 3.49 18.18 -2.09
CA SER A 63 2.38 18.91 -1.48
C SER A 63 1.72 19.74 -2.59
N PRO A 64 0.40 19.61 -2.82
CA PRO A 64 -0.26 20.45 -3.81
C PRO A 64 -0.11 21.92 -3.39
N GLU A 65 0.50 22.73 -4.26
CA GLU A 65 0.42 24.18 -4.14
C GLU A 65 -1.02 24.60 -4.41
N TYR A 66 -1.81 24.77 -3.35
CA TYR A 66 -3.11 25.42 -3.47
C TYR A 66 -2.87 26.91 -3.77
N ARG A 67 -3.04 27.30 -5.04
CA ARG A 67 -3.15 28.71 -5.42
C ARG A 67 -4.62 29.12 -5.27
N HIS A 68 -4.87 30.01 -4.30
CA HIS A 68 -6.16 30.69 -4.12
C HIS A 68 -6.34 31.81 -5.15
#